data_AF-A0A8J4CEA7-F1
#
_entry.id   AF-A0A8J4CEA7-F1
#
_cell.length_a   1.000
_cell.length_b   1.000
_cell.length_c   1.000
_cell.angle_alpha   90.00
_cell.angle_beta   90.00
_cell.angle_gamma   90.00
#
_symmetry.space_group_name_H-M   'P 1'
#
loop_
_entity.id
_entity.type
_entity.pdbx_description
1 polymer ?
#
loop_
_entity_poly.entity_id
_entity_poly.type
_entity_poly.pdbx_seq_one_letter_code
_entity_poly.pdbx_strand_id
1 'polypeptide(L)'
;MEQFFQFFFVLLLASGVFVNATSKHDEHHRGLGAVIEADVNDPAIKAAADYVTSTANKNNCNGLCASLKRHGNLRLLEIVSAKTQVVAGTLYKMELLLADEKGQQVLFTCSVWSRPWKKGQNGGDDEINHITKFHYQYIDP
;
A
#
# COMPACT_ATOMS: atom_id res chain seq x y z
N MET A 1 -33.73 -7.06 -50.69
CA MET A 1 -34.72 -5.97 -50.66
C MET A 1 -34.73 -5.48 -49.23
N GLU A 2 -34.14 -4.36 -48.81
CA GLU A 2 -33.69 -3.10 -49.44
C GLU A 2 -32.67 -2.52 -48.42
N GLN A 3 -31.36 -2.50 -48.63
CA GLN A 3 -30.54 -1.42 -49.22
C GLN A 3 -31.16 0.00 -49.21
N PHE A 4 -30.68 0.91 -48.35
CA PHE A 4 -30.56 2.39 -48.48
C PHE A 4 -29.98 2.91 -47.13
N PHE A 5 -29.08 3.89 -46.98
CA PHE A 5 -28.20 4.67 -47.84
C PHE A 5 -27.38 5.57 -46.88
N GLN A 6 -26.07 5.66 -47.14
CA GLN A 6 -25.17 6.79 -46.87
C GLN A 6 -24.93 7.35 -45.45
N PHE A 7 -23.71 7.06 -44.99
CA PHE A 7 -22.66 8.01 -44.59
C PHE A 7 -23.07 9.46 -44.29
N PHE A 8 -23.12 9.80 -43.00
CA PHE A 8 -22.77 11.13 -42.51
C PHE A 8 -21.53 11.03 -41.64
N PHE A 9 -20.39 11.30 -42.27
CA PHE A 9 -19.14 11.62 -41.61
C PHE A 9 -19.25 13.09 -41.15
N VAL A 10 -19.58 13.33 -39.88
CA VAL A 10 -19.41 14.65 -39.26
C VAL A 10 -18.49 14.49 -38.07
N LEU A 11 -17.22 14.77 -38.36
CA LEU A 11 -16.13 15.00 -37.44
C LEU A 11 -16.49 16.22 -36.56
N LEU A 12 -16.83 16.00 -35.29
CA LEU A 12 -16.98 17.07 -34.30
C LEU A 12 -15.79 16.99 -33.33
N LEU A 13 -14.65 17.52 -33.78
CA LEU A 13 -13.55 17.94 -32.91
C LEU A 13 -14.00 19.18 -32.16
N ALA A 14 -14.67 18.99 -31.02
CA ALA A 14 -14.82 20.03 -30.01
C ALA A 14 -13.90 19.69 -28.84
N SER A 15 -12.75 20.36 -28.84
CA SER A 15 -12.01 20.83 -27.66
C SER A 15 -12.06 19.94 -26.43
N GLY A 16 -10.96 19.22 -26.21
CA GLY A 16 -10.64 18.65 -24.91
C GLY A 16 -10.72 19.73 -23.83
N VAL A 17 -11.73 19.61 -22.97
CA VAL A 17 -11.57 19.96 -21.58
C VAL A 17 -11.25 18.64 -20.90
N PHE A 18 -9.96 18.30 -20.83
CA PHE A 18 -9.53 17.41 -19.76
C PHE A 18 -9.87 18.16 -18.47
N VAL A 19 -10.97 17.77 -17.84
CA VAL A 19 -11.13 18.00 -16.41
C VAL A 19 -10.05 17.14 -15.78
N ASN A 20 -8.86 17.72 -15.62
CA ASN A 20 -7.97 17.26 -14.57
C ASN A 20 -8.73 17.58 -13.28
N ALA A 21 -9.49 16.60 -12.80
CA ALA A 21 -9.87 16.53 -11.42
C ALA A 21 -8.55 16.45 -10.67
N THR A 22 -8.00 17.60 -10.28
CA THR A 22 -7.10 17.65 -9.15
C THR A 22 -7.93 17.04 -8.03
N SER A 23 -7.62 15.79 -7.65
CA SER A 23 -8.10 15.22 -6.40
C SER A 23 -7.75 16.25 -5.34
N LYS A 24 -8.78 17.01 -4.94
CA LYS A 24 -8.68 17.91 -3.81
C LYS A 24 -8.41 16.94 -2.68
N HIS A 25 -7.19 16.99 -2.18
CA HIS A 25 -6.80 16.24 -1.00
C HIS A 25 -7.72 16.78 0.10
N ASP A 26 -8.85 16.10 0.31
CA ASP A 26 -9.76 16.36 1.41
C ASP A 26 -8.96 16.04 2.66
N GLU A 27 -8.30 17.08 3.18
CA GLU A 27 -7.62 17.04 4.46
C GLU A 27 -8.71 17.05 5.54
N HIS A 28 -9.42 15.93 5.62
CA HIS A 28 -10.30 15.64 6.74
C HIS A 28 -9.41 15.58 7.97
N HIS A 29 -9.57 16.54 8.90
CA HIS A 29 -8.79 16.61 10.12
C HIS A 29 -8.85 15.26 10.85
N ARG A 30 -7.77 14.48 10.72
CA ARG A 30 -7.65 13.12 11.24
C ARG A 30 -7.49 13.23 12.75
N GLY A 31 -8.58 12.97 13.48
CA GLY A 31 -8.53 12.92 14.94
C GLY A 31 -7.46 11.94 15.43
N LEU A 32 -6.72 12.32 16.46
CA LEU A 32 -5.72 11.45 17.08
C LEU A 32 -6.39 10.16 17.56
N GLY A 33 -5.77 9.02 17.26
CA GLY A 33 -6.22 7.70 17.69
C GLY A 33 -7.37 7.10 16.87
N ALA A 34 -8.07 7.87 16.02
CA ALA A 34 -9.10 7.32 15.14
C ALA A 34 -8.47 6.44 14.05
N VAL A 35 -9.06 5.25 13.84
CA VAL A 35 -8.70 4.37 12.73
C VAL A 35 -9.65 4.66 11.57
N ILE A 36 -9.10 5.02 10.42
CA ILE A 36 -9.86 5.34 9.22
C ILE A 36 -9.38 4.50 8.04
N GLU A 37 -10.27 4.16 7.13
CA GLU A 37 -9.89 3.56 5.85
C GLU A 37 -8.98 4.51 5.06
N ALA A 38 -8.03 3.94 4.32
CA ALA A 38 -7.07 4.67 3.51
C ALA A 38 -7.08 4.14 2.08
N ASP A 39 -6.80 5.01 1.12
CA ASP A 39 -6.63 4.60 -0.27
C ASP A 39 -5.38 3.72 -0.39
N VAL A 40 -5.55 2.52 -0.94
CA VAL A 40 -4.43 1.59 -1.21
C VAL A 40 -3.44 2.16 -2.24
N ASN A 41 -3.87 3.15 -3.02
CA ASN A 41 -3.02 3.85 -3.98
C ASN A 41 -2.20 4.99 -3.37
N ASP A 42 -2.44 5.36 -2.10
CA ASP A 42 -1.71 6.39 -1.39
C ASP A 42 -0.19 6.05 -1.37
N PRO A 43 0.69 6.98 -1.78
CA PRO A 43 2.13 6.74 -1.81
C PRO A 43 2.72 6.30 -0.46
N ALA A 44 2.17 6.77 0.67
CA ALA A 44 2.61 6.38 1.99
C ALA A 44 2.21 4.94 2.33
N ILE A 45 1.05 4.49 1.87
CA ILE A 45 0.61 3.09 1.99
C ILE A 45 1.50 2.18 1.14
N LYS A 46 1.78 2.55 -0.11
CA LYS A 46 2.71 1.79 -0.97
C LYS A 46 4.10 1.70 -0.36
N ALA A 47 4.63 2.81 0.13
CA ALA A 47 5.94 2.84 0.80
C ALA A 47 5.96 1.95 2.07
N ALA A 48 4.86 1.90 2.83
CA ALA A 48 4.75 1.02 3.99
C ALA A 48 4.68 -0.46 3.58
N ALA A 49 3.95 -0.80 2.51
CA ALA A 49 3.90 -2.15 1.97
C ALA A 49 5.27 -2.61 1.44
N ASP A 50 5.93 -1.77 0.64
CA ASP A 50 7.28 -2.03 0.13
C ASP A 50 8.29 -2.19 1.27
N TYR A 51 8.15 -1.40 2.33
CA TYR A 51 8.96 -1.54 3.53
C TYR A 51 8.79 -2.92 4.21
N VAL A 52 7.56 -3.43 4.29
CA VAL A 52 7.28 -4.77 4.83
C VAL A 52 7.89 -5.84 3.94
N THR A 53 7.66 -5.79 2.63
CA THR A 53 8.16 -6.79 1.68
C THR A 53 9.68 -6.80 1.59
N SER A 54 10.32 -5.63 1.52
CA SER A 54 11.78 -5.53 1.53
C SER A 54 12.37 -6.07 2.83
N THR A 55 11.75 -5.75 3.98
CA THR A 55 12.19 -6.23 5.29
C THR A 55 12.02 -7.73 5.45
N ALA A 56 10.93 -8.31 4.94
CA ALA A 56 10.72 -9.75 4.92
C ALA A 56 11.81 -10.49 4.14
N ASN A 57 12.34 -9.87 3.09
CA ASN A 57 13.32 -10.49 2.20
C ASN A 57 14.79 -10.26 2.62
N LYS A 58 15.06 -9.41 3.61
CA LYS A 58 16.43 -9.18 4.13
C LYS A 58 17.01 -10.46 4.75
N ASN A 59 18.28 -10.73 4.45
CA ASN A 59 18.97 -11.94 4.91
C ASN A 59 19.42 -11.87 6.39
N ASN A 60 19.64 -10.67 6.93
CA ASN A 60 20.10 -10.48 8.31
C ASN A 60 19.09 -9.66 9.10
N CYS A 61 18.06 -10.32 9.61
CA CYS A 61 16.91 -9.67 10.23
C CYS A 61 16.56 -10.38 11.57
N ASN A 62 16.13 -9.63 12.58
CA ASN A 62 15.87 -10.11 13.95
C ASN A 62 14.46 -9.75 14.44
N GLY A 63 13.93 -10.45 15.44
CA GLY A 63 12.58 -10.19 15.94
C GLY A 63 11.49 -10.48 14.90
N LEU A 64 10.54 -9.55 14.69
CA LEU A 64 9.37 -9.77 13.82
C LEU A 64 9.74 -10.04 12.36
N CYS A 65 10.82 -9.45 11.84
CA CYS A 65 11.25 -9.68 10.47
C CYS A 65 11.91 -11.05 10.25
N ALA A 66 12.54 -11.63 11.28
CA ALA A 66 13.03 -13.01 11.22
C ALA A 66 11.89 -14.01 11.03
N SER A 67 10.73 -13.73 11.62
CA SER A 67 9.52 -14.54 11.42
C SER A 67 8.96 -14.42 10.00
N LEU A 68 9.06 -13.23 9.38
CA LEU A 68 8.69 -13.02 7.97
C LEU A 68 9.55 -13.86 7.04
N LYS A 69 10.88 -13.85 7.25
CA LYS A 69 11.83 -14.52 6.36
C LYS A 69 11.67 -16.04 6.32
N ARG A 70 11.04 -16.67 7.33
CA ARG A 70 10.76 -18.12 7.35
C ARG A 70 9.88 -18.59 6.20
N HIS A 71 9.15 -17.68 5.56
CA HIS A 71 8.30 -17.96 4.41
C HIS A 71 9.05 -17.90 3.07
N GLY A 72 10.38 -17.70 3.09
CA GLY A 72 11.19 -17.53 1.90
C GLY A 72 11.12 -16.09 1.36
N ASN A 73 11.53 -15.89 0.11
CA ASN A 73 11.32 -14.59 -0.52
C ASN A 73 9.85 -14.39 -0.86
N LEU A 74 9.27 -13.33 -0.30
CA LEU A 74 7.89 -12.93 -0.52
C LEU A 74 7.82 -11.86 -1.60
N ARG A 75 6.87 -12.01 -2.53
CA ARG A 75 6.56 -11.00 -3.55
C ARG A 75 5.19 -10.41 -3.28
N LEU A 76 5.11 -9.08 -3.21
CA LEU A 76 3.84 -8.36 -3.11
C LEU A 76 3.02 -8.58 -4.39
N LEU A 77 1.81 -9.12 -4.25
CA LEU A 77 0.83 -9.24 -5.32
C LEU A 77 -0.13 -8.05 -5.30
N GLU A 78 -0.69 -7.76 -4.12
CA GLU A 78 -1.75 -6.76 -3.96
C GLU A 78 -1.76 -6.19 -2.53
N ILE A 79 -2.19 -4.93 -2.40
CA ILE A 79 -2.60 -4.32 -1.14
C ILE A 79 -4.12 -4.44 -1.07
N VAL A 80 -4.62 -5.39 -0.28
CA VAL A 80 -6.05 -5.75 -0.21
C VAL A 80 -6.84 -4.68 0.51
N SER A 81 -6.32 -4.18 1.63
CA SER A 81 -6.95 -3.13 2.42
C SER A 81 -5.90 -2.32 3.18
N ALA A 82 -6.25 -1.07 3.48
CA ALA A 82 -5.37 -0.16 4.21
C ALA A 82 -6.19 0.74 5.14
N LYS A 83 -5.67 0.94 6.35
CA LYS A 83 -6.20 1.88 7.34
C LYS A 83 -5.08 2.70 7.91
N THR A 84 -5.38 3.94 8.27
CA THR A 84 -4.44 4.83 8.96
C THR A 84 -4.96 5.15 10.36
N GLN A 85 -4.03 5.32 11.30
CA GLN A 85 -4.30 5.80 12.63
C GLN A 85 -3.22 6.81 13.02
N VAL A 86 -3.62 8.05 13.29
CA VAL A 86 -2.70 9.09 13.75
C VAL A 86 -2.40 8.85 15.23
N VAL A 87 -1.12 8.76 15.58
CA VAL A 87 -0.58 8.58 16.94
C VAL A 87 0.54 9.60 17.14
N ALA A 88 1.56 9.32 17.95
CA ALA A 88 2.85 9.96 17.75
C ALA A 88 3.40 9.44 16.41
N GLY A 89 3.00 10.05 15.29
CA GLY A 89 3.19 9.60 13.90
C GLY A 89 1.98 8.94 13.27
N THR A 90 2.23 8.01 12.36
CA THR A 90 1.16 7.34 11.63
C THR A 90 1.34 5.84 11.70
N LEU A 91 0.29 5.13 12.14
CA LEU A 91 0.23 3.68 12.10
C LEU A 91 -0.58 3.26 10.86
N TYR A 92 0.08 2.62 9.91
CA TYR A 92 -0.52 2.03 8.73
C TYR A 92 -0.87 0.58 9.03
N LYS A 93 -2.16 0.24 9.02
CA LYS A 93 -2.64 -1.14 9.19
C LYS A 93 -3.06 -1.65 7.82
N MET A 94 -2.46 -2.74 7.37
CA MET A 94 -2.62 -3.20 5.99
C MET A 94 -2.88 -4.70 5.95
N GLU A 95 -3.60 -5.13 4.93
CA GLU A 95 -3.66 -6.51 4.49
C GLU A 95 -2.98 -6.61 3.13
N LEU A 96 -1.94 -7.42 3.04
CA LEU A 96 -1.11 -7.60 1.85
C LEU A 96 -1.29 -9.01 1.34
N LEU A 97 -1.62 -9.17 0.08
CA LEU A 97 -1.57 -10.45 -0.60
C LEU A 97 -0.15 -10.65 -1.12
N LEU A 98 0.53 -11.68 -0.63
CA LEU A 98 1.90 -12.03 -0.99
C LEU A 98 1.93 -13.40 -1.66
N ALA A 99 2.94 -13.65 -2.48
CA ALA A 99 3.29 -14.98 -2.96
C ALA A 99 4.67 -15.39 -2.45
N ASP A 100 4.79 -16.64 -2.01
CA ASP A 100 6.10 -17.24 -1.72
C ASP A 100 6.82 -17.70 -3.00
N GLU A 101 8.02 -18.27 -2.84
CA GLU A 101 8.84 -18.78 -3.95
C GLU A 101 8.17 -19.93 -4.74
N LYS A 102 7.20 -20.62 -4.14
CA LYS A 102 6.43 -21.70 -4.77
C LYS A 102 5.18 -21.17 -5.48
N GLY A 103 4.92 -19.86 -5.42
CA GLY A 103 3.72 -19.23 -5.95
C GLY A 103 2.49 -19.39 -5.06
N GLN A 104 2.65 -19.95 -3.86
CA GLN A 104 1.56 -20.09 -2.90
C GLN A 104 1.20 -18.73 -2.33
N GLN A 105 -0.09 -18.40 -2.37
CA GLN A 105 -0.59 -17.11 -1.88
C GLN A 105 -0.73 -17.12 -0.35
N VAL A 106 -0.37 -16.00 0.25
CA VAL A 106 -0.41 -15.75 1.69
C VAL A 106 -1.02 -14.39 1.93
N LEU A 107 -2.09 -14.33 2.73
CA LEU A 107 -2.63 -13.09 3.23
C LEU A 107 -1.84 -12.65 4.46
N PHE A 108 -1.35 -11.41 4.44
CA PHE A 108 -0.46 -10.86 5.44
C PHE A 108 -1.08 -9.62 6.09
N THR A 109 -1.55 -9.74 7.32
CA THR A 109 -2.11 -8.62 8.08
C THR A 109 -1.02 -7.98 8.93
N CYS A 110 -0.66 -6.73 8.68
CA CYS A 110 0.47 -6.08 9.35
C CYS A 110 0.16 -4.65 9.81
N SER A 111 1.01 -4.13 10.69
CA SER A 111 0.96 -2.73 11.12
C SER A 111 2.34 -2.11 11.11
N VAL A 112 2.50 -1.01 10.37
CA VAL A 112 3.76 -0.27 10.22
C VAL A 112 3.61 1.10 10.89
N TRP A 113 4.45 1.37 11.88
CA TRP A 113 4.50 2.66 12.54
C TRP A 113 5.56 3.55 11.90
N SER A 114 5.10 4.62 11.25
CA SER A 114 5.96 5.63 10.63
C SER A 114 6.18 6.82 11.54
N ARG A 115 7.45 7.15 11.73
CA ARG A 115 7.94 8.18 12.64
C ARG A 115 8.92 9.11 11.93
N PRO A 116 8.45 9.97 11.00
CA PRO A 116 9.35 10.80 10.19
C PRO A 116 10.30 11.68 11.00
N TRP A 117 9.92 12.12 12.21
CA TRP A 117 10.78 12.92 13.09
C TRP A 117 11.97 12.16 13.69
N LYS A 118 12.06 10.83 13.55
CA LYS A 118 13.26 10.07 13.93
C LYS A 118 14.44 10.32 12.98
N LYS A 119 14.17 10.77 11.75
CA LYS A 119 15.22 11.07 10.78
C LYS A 119 16.12 12.20 11.31
N GLY A 120 17.37 11.87 11.65
CA GLY A 120 18.35 12.84 12.12
C GLY A 120 18.30 13.16 13.61
N GLN A 121 17.47 12.47 14.41
CA GLN A 121 17.61 12.51 15.87
C GLN A 121 18.83 11.68 16.30
N ASN A 122 19.59 12.19 17.28
CA ASN A 122 20.75 11.51 17.90
C ASN A 122 21.92 11.11 16.96
N GLY A 123 21.99 11.65 15.74
CA GLY A 123 23.06 11.31 14.79
C GLY A 123 23.05 9.86 14.29
N GLY A 124 22.02 9.08 14.64
CA GLY A 124 21.81 7.72 14.18
C GLY A 124 20.85 7.67 12.99
N ASP A 125 21.07 6.72 12.10
CA ASP A 125 20.21 6.32 10.99
C ASP A 125 18.97 5.54 11.46
N ASP A 126 18.35 6.01 12.55
CA ASP A 126 17.19 5.37 13.18
C ASP A 126 16.08 5.06 12.15
N GLU A 127 15.66 3.80 12.12
CA GLU A 127 14.65 3.33 11.16
C GLU A 127 13.30 4.06 11.36
N ILE A 128 12.94 4.85 10.35
CA ILE A 128 11.76 5.72 10.35
C ILE A 128 10.47 4.90 10.45
N ASN A 129 10.46 3.72 9.84
CA ASN A 129 9.34 2.79 9.86
C ASN A 129 9.67 1.59 10.76
N HIS A 130 8.66 1.05 11.45
CA HIS A 130 8.83 -0.13 12.28
C HIS A 130 7.58 -1.02 12.21
N ILE A 131 7.77 -2.30 11.95
CA ILE A 131 6.69 -3.29 11.97
C ILE A 131 6.33 -3.54 13.44
N THR A 132 5.08 -3.28 13.82
CA THR A 132 4.63 -3.39 15.22
C THR A 132 3.78 -4.62 15.48
N LYS A 133 3.11 -5.13 14.44
CA LYS A 133 2.28 -6.34 14.51
C LYS A 133 2.27 -7.01 13.15
N PHE A 134 2.23 -8.34 13.14
CA PHE A 134 1.86 -9.09 11.96
C PHE A 134 1.10 -10.38 12.29
N HIS A 135 0.33 -10.86 11.32
CA HIS A 135 -0.31 -12.16 11.26
C HIS A 135 -0.33 -12.62 9.80
N TYR A 136 -0.36 -13.93 9.57
CA TYR A 136 -0.40 -14.49 8.23
C TYR A 136 -1.33 -15.69 8.15
N GLN A 137 -1.91 -15.87 6.98
CA GLN A 137 -2.75 -17.01 6.64
C GLN A 137 -2.47 -17.44 5.21
N TYR A 138 -2.15 -18.73 5.01
CA TYR A 138 -2.08 -19.30 3.67
C TYR A 138 -3.49 -19.37 3.07
N ILE A 139 -3.62 -18.98 1.80
CA ILE A 139 -4.88 -19.07 1.08
C ILE A 139 -4.87 -20.41 0.35
N ASP A 140 -5.80 -21.29 0.68
CA ASP A 140 -5.92 -22.56 -0.04
C ASP A 140 -6.20 -22.29 -1.54
N PRO A 141 -5.54 -23.04 -2.45
CA PRO A 141 -5.65 -22.84 -3.89
C PRO A 141 -7.04 -23.13 -4.46
#